data_AF-A0A7S2VTR4-F1
#
_entry.id   AF-A0A7S2VTR4-F1
#
_cell.length_a   1.000
_cell.length_b   1.000
_cell.length_c   1.000
_cell.angle_alpha   90.00
_cell.angle_beta   90.00
_cell.angle_gamma   90.00
#
_symmetry.space_group_name_H-M   'P 1'
#
loop_
_entity.id
_entity.type
_entity.pdbx_description
1 polymer ?
#
loop_
_entity_poly.entity_id
_entity_poly.type
_entity_poly.pdbx_seq_one_letter_code
_entity_poly.pdbx_strand_id
1 'polypeptide(L)'
;PQRASVEIRQMLMTAADAGIDEDDESSEEPIQTAAGQCERIEAPQSFFTYCTVRLTHRNAGVRMLAGVLLLLSVFFHNILAYCFLDACRIRCLLEKWDGRIDTYSPACFYQGSIWHHRSSFQILDAMEETMVWKKQVFGVGYPQIVVSVLCLWLLGLYFKRANMELLAQARYAEEAEHSYHWKVLVYCGELSRTVMVPTALAAGAALQLSQSVDVADIILNAFAVTFVMELDRLLYDLVLRPEQRSSYVRQWNSLAKKLKPTARHQHIPNIVLGLDMALLLGMFFLPVINPPISGTVADQLSFFRSTEYCSAAASLCRSMILRFAMWRESRLASGDRNVDFSGSFLGCVLKILITLPMYGIIQMVTFRLWLSTDRILDYEKIVACQSGKDPSACTCY
;
A
#
# COMPACT_ATOMS: atom_id res chain seq x y z
N PRO A 1 25.99 16.57 27.41
CA PRO A 1 25.36 16.17 26.11
C PRO A 1 26.31 15.48 25.13
N GLN A 2 27.55 15.95 24.94
CA GLN A 2 28.50 15.35 23.98
C GLN A 2 29.22 14.09 24.47
N ARG A 3 29.36 13.86 25.79
CA ARG A 3 29.99 12.64 26.33
C ARG A 3 29.14 11.37 26.19
N ALA A 4 27.81 11.48 26.29
CA ALA A 4 26.90 10.34 26.13
C ALA A 4 26.85 9.79 24.69
N SER A 5 27.17 10.64 23.70
CA SER A 5 27.25 10.24 22.28
C SER A 5 28.49 9.36 21.99
N VAL A 6 29.59 9.57 22.73
CA VAL A 6 30.84 8.83 22.55
C VAL A 6 30.77 7.45 23.20
N GLU A 7 30.16 7.33 24.38
CA GLU A 7 30.00 6.03 25.07
C GLU A 7 29.09 5.06 24.31
N ILE A 8 28.01 5.53 23.68
CA ILE A 8 27.14 4.69 22.84
C ILE A 8 27.89 4.20 21.59
N ARG A 9 28.76 5.05 21.02
CA ARG A 9 29.58 4.69 19.85
C ARG A 9 30.65 3.66 20.19
N GLN A 10 31.19 3.72 21.41
CA GLN A 10 32.22 2.79 21.88
C GLN A 10 31.62 1.43 22.29
N MET A 11 30.42 1.39 22.87
CA MET A 11 29.71 0.12 23.13
C MET A 11 29.27 -0.62 21.85
N LEU A 12 29.04 0.09 20.75
CA LEU A 12 28.71 -0.50 19.45
C LEU A 12 29.92 -1.08 18.70
N MET A 13 31.13 -0.63 19.02
CA MET A 13 32.37 -1.14 18.39
C MET A 13 32.92 -2.39 19.07
N THR A 14 32.81 -2.52 20.39
CA THR A 14 33.26 -3.74 21.11
C THR A 14 32.36 -4.96 20.91
N ALA A 15 31.12 -4.79 20.46
CA ALA A 15 30.21 -5.90 20.20
C ALA A 15 30.37 -6.53 18.80
N ALA A 16 31.20 -5.93 17.93
CA ALA A 16 31.45 -6.42 16.57
C ALA A 16 32.56 -7.47 16.48
N ASP A 17 33.38 -7.65 17.53
CA ASP A 17 34.57 -8.51 17.56
C ASP A 17 34.43 -9.77 18.45
N ALA A 18 33.23 -10.10 18.93
CA ALA A 18 33.01 -11.37 19.64
C ALA A 18 32.84 -12.51 18.62
N GLY A 19 33.93 -13.25 18.41
CA GLY A 19 34.10 -14.35 17.47
C GLY A 19 33.00 -15.41 17.51
N ILE A 20 32.70 -15.93 16.32
CA ILE A 20 31.96 -17.16 16.11
C ILE A 20 32.98 -18.11 15.48
N ASP A 21 33.36 -19.15 16.24
CA ASP A 21 34.21 -20.24 15.79
C ASP A 21 33.59 -20.93 14.56
N GLU A 22 34.38 -21.04 13.49
CA GLU A 22 34.06 -21.81 12.29
C GLU A 22 34.57 -23.24 12.49
N ASP A 23 33.67 -24.17 12.83
CA ASP A 23 33.97 -25.60 12.82
C ASP A 23 33.81 -26.19 11.41
N ASP A 24 34.83 -26.98 11.05
CA ASP A 24 34.98 -27.86 9.89
C ASP A 24 33.71 -28.64 9.52
N GLU A 25 33.28 -28.54 8.26
CA GLU A 25 32.41 -29.55 7.64
C GLU A 25 33.10 -30.14 6.40
N SER A 26 33.42 -31.42 6.56
CA SER A 26 33.98 -32.37 5.61
C SER A 26 33.13 -32.53 4.35
N SER A 27 33.84 -32.66 3.23
CA SER A 27 33.36 -32.95 1.89
C SER A 27 32.72 -34.33 1.74
N GLU A 28 31.41 -34.37 1.47
CA GLU A 28 30.72 -35.50 0.82
C GLU A 28 30.14 -35.05 -0.54
N GLU A 29 30.36 -35.86 -1.57
CA GLU A 29 29.96 -35.62 -2.96
C GLU A 29 28.44 -35.80 -3.18
N PRO A 30 27.77 -34.98 -4.04
CA PRO A 30 26.34 -35.13 -4.26
C PRO A 30 26.02 -36.08 -5.43
N ILE A 31 25.22 -37.10 -5.13
CA ILE A 31 24.46 -37.89 -6.10
C ILE A 31 23.39 -36.99 -6.74
N GLN A 32 23.53 -36.71 -8.03
CA GLN A 32 22.54 -35.97 -8.84
C GLN A 32 21.27 -36.82 -9.05
N THR A 33 20.31 -36.68 -8.14
CA THR A 33 18.90 -36.92 -8.46
C THR A 33 18.24 -35.58 -8.74
N ALA A 34 17.30 -35.55 -9.69
CA ALA A 34 16.51 -34.39 -10.08
C ALA A 34 15.51 -33.97 -8.97
N ALA A 35 16.00 -33.81 -7.75
CA ALA A 35 15.33 -33.12 -6.66
C ALA A 35 15.26 -31.64 -7.04
N GLY A 36 14.06 -31.07 -6.93
CA GLY A 36 13.78 -29.68 -7.27
C GLY A 36 14.87 -28.77 -6.74
N GLN A 37 15.45 -27.95 -7.63
CA GLN A 37 16.44 -26.94 -7.28
C GLN A 37 15.92 -26.20 -6.05
N CYS A 38 16.56 -26.48 -4.91
CA CYS A 38 16.30 -25.79 -3.67
C CYS A 38 16.90 -24.39 -3.87
N GLU A 39 16.13 -23.50 -4.52
CA GLU A 39 16.55 -22.12 -4.77
C GLU A 39 16.95 -21.53 -3.42
N ARG A 40 18.23 -21.18 -3.30
CA ARG A 40 18.76 -20.52 -2.11
C ARG A 40 17.95 -19.25 -1.91
N ILE A 41 17.23 -19.17 -0.78
CA ILE A 41 16.36 -18.03 -0.49
C ILE A 41 17.23 -16.82 -0.21
N GLU A 42 17.41 -15.96 -1.20
CA GLU A 42 18.13 -14.70 -1.05
C GLU A 42 17.45 -13.83 0.01
N ALA A 43 18.26 -13.09 0.78
CA ALA A 43 17.75 -12.18 1.79
C ALA A 43 16.92 -11.07 1.13
N PRO A 44 15.63 -10.92 1.47
CA PRO A 44 14.79 -9.88 0.88
C PRO A 44 15.39 -8.50 1.14
N GLN A 45 15.51 -7.68 0.10
CA GLN A 45 15.93 -6.27 0.21
C GLN A 45 14.74 -5.43 0.69
N SER A 46 14.29 -5.71 1.91
CA SER A 46 13.06 -5.17 2.48
C SER A 46 13.32 -4.63 3.88
N PHE A 47 12.94 -3.38 4.11
CA PHE A 47 13.09 -2.74 5.42
C PHE A 47 12.20 -3.40 6.47
N PHE A 48 10.97 -3.78 6.09
CA PHE A 48 10.09 -4.60 6.91
C PHE A 48 10.76 -5.92 7.32
N THR A 49 11.33 -6.66 6.37
CA THR A 49 11.96 -7.96 6.65
C THR A 49 13.20 -7.79 7.53
N TYR A 50 14.00 -6.76 7.26
CA TYR A 50 15.11 -6.36 8.12
C TYR A 50 14.67 -6.14 9.56
N CYS A 51 13.65 -5.30 9.79
CA CYS A 51 13.15 -5.03 11.13
C CYS A 51 12.64 -6.31 11.81
N THR A 52 11.85 -7.13 11.10
CA THR A 52 11.33 -8.40 11.61
C THR A 52 12.45 -9.35 12.01
N VAL A 53 13.49 -9.50 11.19
CA VAL A 53 14.69 -10.29 11.56
C VAL A 53 15.36 -9.72 12.82
N ARG A 54 15.51 -8.39 12.91
CA ARG A 54 16.13 -7.74 14.07
C ARG A 54 15.30 -7.84 15.35
N LEU A 55 13.99 -8.08 15.28
CA LEU A 55 13.15 -8.34 16.45
C LEU A 55 13.50 -9.67 17.15
N THR A 56 14.19 -10.59 16.48
CA THR A 56 14.70 -11.84 17.09
C THR A 56 16.09 -11.68 17.73
N HIS A 57 16.69 -10.48 17.65
CA HIS A 57 18.03 -10.25 18.15
C HIS A 57 18.12 -10.38 19.69
N ARG A 58 19.23 -10.93 20.21
CA ARG A 58 19.41 -11.14 21.66
C ARG A 58 19.40 -9.83 22.46
N ASN A 59 20.04 -8.78 21.94
CA ASN A 59 20.10 -7.47 22.57
C ASN A 59 18.73 -6.76 22.56
N ALA A 60 18.22 -6.37 23.74
CA ALA A 60 16.95 -5.67 23.91
C ALA A 60 16.90 -4.30 23.21
N GLY A 61 17.99 -3.53 23.23
CA GLY A 61 18.04 -2.21 22.58
C GLY A 61 17.87 -2.32 21.06
N VAL A 62 18.49 -3.34 20.45
CA VAL A 62 18.34 -3.62 19.01
C VAL A 62 16.90 -4.02 18.67
N ARG A 63 16.26 -4.84 19.50
CA ARG A 63 14.84 -5.21 19.30
C ARG A 63 13.91 -4.02 19.42
N MET A 64 14.09 -3.19 20.45
CA MET A 64 13.28 -1.98 20.63
C MET A 64 13.42 -1.02 19.45
N LEU A 65 14.64 -0.76 18.99
CA LEU A 65 14.88 0.07 17.82
C LEU A 65 14.23 -0.52 16.56
N ALA A 66 14.39 -1.82 16.31
CA ALA A 66 13.76 -2.50 15.18
C ALA A 66 12.22 -2.42 15.23
N GLY A 67 11.63 -2.54 16.41
CA GLY A 67 10.20 -2.37 16.64
C GLY A 67 9.71 -0.95 16.37
N VAL A 68 10.44 0.06 16.84
CA VAL A 68 10.11 1.47 16.55
C VAL A 68 10.21 1.76 15.05
N LEU A 69 11.28 1.30 14.40
CA LEU A 69 11.46 1.45 12.95
C LEU A 69 10.37 0.73 12.16
N LEU A 70 9.96 -0.47 12.61
CA LEU A 70 8.85 -1.20 12.02
C LEU A 70 7.54 -0.41 12.13
N LEU A 71 7.21 0.09 13.33
CA LEU A 71 6.01 0.90 13.55
C LEU A 71 5.99 2.16 12.68
N LEU A 72 7.12 2.88 12.60
CA LEU A 72 7.27 4.05 11.74
C LEU A 72 7.08 3.69 10.27
N SER A 73 7.66 2.59 9.81
CA SER A 73 7.49 2.09 8.45
C SER A 73 6.03 1.81 8.14
N VAL A 74 5.30 1.12 9.03
CA VAL A 74 3.87 0.85 8.86
C VAL A 74 3.09 2.15 8.75
N PHE A 75 3.33 3.09 9.65
CA PHE A 75 2.64 4.36 9.65
C PHE A 75 2.88 5.15 8.35
N PHE A 76 4.13 5.23 7.91
CA PHE A 76 4.52 6.00 6.73
C PHE A 76 3.94 5.42 5.42
N HIS A 77 3.96 4.08 5.25
CA HIS A 77 3.37 3.45 4.06
C HIS A 77 1.85 3.65 4.01
N ASN A 78 1.14 3.50 5.15
CA ASN A 78 -0.30 3.73 5.17
C ASN A 78 -0.62 5.21 4.90
N ILE A 79 0.10 6.16 5.52
CA ILE A 79 -0.11 7.59 5.25
C ILE A 79 0.00 7.86 3.76
N LEU A 80 1.10 7.47 3.13
CA LEU A 80 1.31 7.79 1.72
C LEU A 80 0.26 7.14 0.81
N ALA A 81 -0.12 5.88 1.08
CA ALA A 81 -1.13 5.19 0.30
C ALA A 81 -2.53 5.80 0.46
N TYR A 82 -2.93 6.18 1.68
CA TYR A 82 -4.23 6.80 1.93
C TYR A 82 -4.27 8.26 1.48
N CYS A 83 -3.20 9.03 1.66
CA CYS A 83 -3.09 10.37 1.10
C CYS A 83 -3.19 10.35 -0.43
N PHE A 84 -2.56 9.37 -1.08
CA PHE A 84 -2.72 9.16 -2.52
C PHE A 84 -4.17 8.86 -2.89
N LEU A 85 -4.81 7.88 -2.23
CA LEU A 85 -6.22 7.55 -2.46
C LEU A 85 -7.15 8.76 -2.28
N ASP A 86 -6.97 9.53 -1.21
CA ASP A 86 -7.78 10.72 -0.93
C ASP A 86 -7.53 11.84 -1.94
N ALA A 87 -6.29 12.06 -2.35
CA ALA A 87 -5.98 12.99 -3.44
C ALA A 87 -6.70 12.59 -4.74
N CYS A 88 -6.73 11.30 -5.09
CA CYS A 88 -7.45 10.80 -6.26
C CYS A 88 -8.98 10.97 -6.13
N ARG A 89 -9.54 10.80 -4.92
CA ARG A 89 -10.97 11.03 -4.64
C ARG A 89 -11.34 12.51 -4.78
N ILE A 90 -10.54 13.40 -4.19
CA ILE A 90 -10.75 14.84 -4.26
C ILE A 90 -10.67 15.31 -5.71
N ARG A 91 -9.65 14.88 -6.45
CA ARG A 91 -9.52 15.18 -7.88
C ARG A 91 -10.73 14.73 -8.68
N CYS A 92 -11.28 13.54 -8.38
CA CYS A 92 -12.50 13.03 -9.01
C CYS A 92 -13.69 13.96 -8.84
N LEU A 93 -13.85 14.47 -7.63
CA LEU A 93 -14.96 15.37 -7.30
C LEU A 93 -14.78 16.70 -8.00
N LEU A 94 -13.57 17.27 -7.96
CA LEU A 94 -13.27 18.55 -8.60
C LEU A 94 -13.52 18.51 -10.11
N GLU A 95 -12.99 17.50 -10.82
CA GLU A 95 -13.15 17.39 -12.28
C GLU A 95 -14.62 17.19 -12.69
N LYS A 96 -15.42 16.46 -11.91
CA LYS A 96 -16.85 16.29 -12.21
C LYS A 96 -17.68 17.51 -11.82
N TRP A 97 -17.13 18.43 -11.04
CA TRP A 97 -17.76 19.71 -10.70
C TRP A 97 -17.45 20.83 -11.70
N ASP A 98 -16.63 20.57 -12.73
CA ASP A 98 -16.22 21.54 -13.76
C ASP A 98 -17.36 22.23 -14.55
N GLY A 99 -18.62 21.96 -14.24
CA GLY A 99 -19.74 22.82 -14.66
C GLY A 99 -19.89 24.12 -13.85
N ARG A 100 -19.10 24.37 -12.80
CA ARG A 100 -19.14 25.62 -12.00
C ARG A 100 -17.77 26.09 -11.48
N ILE A 101 -16.67 25.90 -12.23
CA ILE A 101 -15.34 26.42 -11.84
C ILE A 101 -15.40 27.93 -11.55
N ASP A 102 -16.26 28.67 -12.27
CA ASP A 102 -16.52 30.10 -12.10
C ASP A 102 -16.96 30.50 -10.67
N THR A 103 -17.37 29.54 -9.83
CA THR A 103 -17.80 29.80 -8.45
C THR A 103 -16.67 29.70 -7.42
N TYR A 104 -15.48 29.23 -7.80
CA TYR A 104 -14.34 29.11 -6.91
C TYR A 104 -13.27 30.14 -7.27
N SER A 105 -12.74 30.83 -6.27
CA SER A 105 -11.56 31.69 -6.49
C SER A 105 -10.37 30.79 -6.88
N PRO A 106 -9.64 31.10 -7.96
CA PRO A 106 -8.42 30.38 -8.35
C PRO A 106 -7.37 30.31 -7.23
N ALA A 107 -7.44 31.23 -6.25
CA ALA A 107 -6.58 31.24 -5.08
C ALA A 107 -6.82 30.06 -4.11
N CYS A 108 -7.97 29.37 -4.21
CA CYS A 108 -8.33 28.25 -3.34
C CYS A 108 -7.77 26.89 -3.83
N PHE A 109 -7.22 26.85 -5.05
CA PHE A 109 -6.64 25.64 -5.61
C PHE A 109 -5.13 25.74 -5.58
N TYR A 110 -4.48 24.79 -4.88
CA TYR A 110 -3.03 24.57 -4.95
C TYR A 110 -2.67 23.87 -6.27
N GLN A 111 -3.10 24.43 -7.41
CA GLN A 111 -2.69 24.02 -8.74
C GLN A 111 -1.89 25.17 -9.32
N GLY A 112 -0.62 24.90 -9.62
CA GLY A 112 0.30 25.87 -10.21
C GLY A 112 -0.37 26.64 -11.35
N SER A 113 -0.38 27.96 -11.20
CA SER A 113 -1.08 28.97 -12.01
C SER A 113 -0.60 29.10 -13.47
N ILE A 114 -0.13 28.01 -14.08
CA ILE A 114 0.54 28.04 -15.37
C ILE A 114 -0.46 27.92 -16.55
N TRP A 115 -1.70 27.45 -16.35
CA TRP A 115 -2.54 27.04 -17.49
C TRP A 115 -3.77 27.90 -17.83
N HIS A 116 -4.24 28.81 -16.97
CA HIS A 116 -5.54 29.48 -17.22
C HIS A 116 -5.47 30.87 -17.86
N HIS A 117 -4.31 31.33 -18.33
CA HIS A 117 -4.23 32.64 -18.98
C HIS A 117 -4.39 32.56 -20.51
N ARG A 118 -5.65 32.41 -20.96
CA ARG A 118 -6.26 32.91 -22.22
C ARG A 118 -7.17 31.89 -22.89
N SER A 119 -8.48 32.15 -22.86
CA SER A 119 -9.35 31.92 -24.02
C SER A 119 -10.72 32.57 -23.79
N SER A 120 -10.88 33.77 -24.34
CA SER A 120 -12.15 34.39 -24.63
C SER A 120 -12.72 33.76 -25.91
N PHE A 121 -13.61 32.77 -25.79
CA PHE A 121 -14.30 32.13 -26.94
C PHE A 121 -15.77 31.75 -26.65
N GLN A 122 -16.55 32.67 -26.08
CA GLN A 122 -17.94 32.46 -25.64
C GLN A 122 -19.00 32.22 -26.75
N ILE A 123 -18.63 31.95 -28.01
CA ILE A 123 -19.62 31.71 -29.09
C ILE A 123 -19.39 30.34 -29.78
N LEU A 124 -18.25 29.69 -29.57
CA LEU A 124 -18.05 28.29 -30.01
C LEU A 124 -18.56 27.27 -28.99
N ASP A 125 -18.60 27.63 -27.70
CA ASP A 125 -18.93 26.71 -26.59
C ASP A 125 -20.34 26.12 -26.67
N ALA A 126 -21.35 26.88 -27.15
CA ALA A 126 -22.73 26.37 -27.20
C ALA A 126 -22.97 25.35 -28.34
N MET A 127 -22.16 25.39 -29.41
CA MET A 127 -22.19 24.36 -30.46
C MET A 127 -21.23 23.21 -30.17
N GLU A 128 -20.14 23.47 -29.45
CA GLU A 128 -19.30 22.40 -28.93
C GLU A 128 -20.04 21.60 -27.86
N GLU A 129 -20.79 22.20 -26.94
CA GLU A 129 -21.52 21.49 -25.88
C GLU A 129 -22.39 20.33 -26.41
N THR A 130 -23.11 20.48 -27.53
CA THR A 130 -23.94 19.40 -28.07
C THR A 130 -23.16 18.30 -28.80
N MET A 131 -21.99 18.59 -29.36
CA MET A 131 -21.07 17.57 -29.90
C MET A 131 -20.13 16.99 -28.84
N VAL A 132 -19.82 17.76 -27.81
CA VAL A 132 -18.97 17.43 -26.66
C VAL A 132 -19.71 16.49 -25.75
N TRP A 133 -21.03 16.60 -25.55
CA TRP A 133 -21.77 15.55 -24.83
C TRP A 133 -21.79 14.20 -25.59
N LYS A 134 -21.89 14.20 -26.93
CA LYS A 134 -21.81 12.95 -27.72
C LYS A 134 -20.40 12.40 -27.88
N LYS A 135 -19.37 13.26 -27.87
CA LYS A 135 -17.98 12.82 -27.70
C LYS A 135 -17.77 12.33 -26.28
N GLN A 136 -17.99 13.11 -25.23
CA GLN A 136 -17.78 12.85 -23.79
C GLN A 136 -18.48 11.61 -23.23
N VAL A 137 -19.67 11.21 -23.72
CA VAL A 137 -20.28 9.95 -23.25
C VAL A 137 -19.41 8.74 -23.61
N PHE A 138 -18.55 8.85 -24.63
CA PHE A 138 -17.46 7.91 -24.95
C PHE A 138 -16.12 8.62 -25.20
N GLY A 139 -15.89 9.79 -24.58
CA GLY A 139 -14.93 10.82 -25.05
C GLY A 139 -13.48 10.54 -24.75
N VAL A 140 -13.24 9.33 -24.27
CA VAL A 140 -11.95 8.70 -24.20
C VAL A 140 -11.71 8.18 -25.61
N GLY A 141 -10.87 8.85 -26.40
CA GLY A 141 -10.52 8.32 -27.73
C GLY A 141 -10.13 6.84 -27.58
N TYR A 142 -10.54 5.96 -28.50
CA TYR A 142 -10.18 4.53 -28.46
C TYR A 142 -8.72 4.27 -28.03
N PRO A 143 -7.71 5.07 -28.46
CA PRO A 143 -6.34 4.97 -27.95
C PRO A 143 -6.20 5.15 -26.42
N GLN A 144 -6.92 6.09 -25.81
CA GLN A 144 -6.85 6.36 -24.37
C GLN A 144 -7.55 5.25 -23.56
N ILE A 145 -8.64 4.65 -24.05
CA ILE A 145 -9.23 3.45 -23.41
C ILE A 145 -8.21 2.31 -23.41
N VAL A 146 -7.57 2.09 -24.57
CA VAL A 146 -6.54 1.06 -24.72
C VAL A 146 -5.35 1.33 -23.79
N VAL A 147 -4.87 2.58 -23.70
CA VAL A 147 -3.78 2.97 -22.79
C VAL A 147 -4.19 2.76 -21.33
N SER A 148 -5.38 3.19 -20.91
CA SER A 148 -5.86 2.99 -19.54
C SER A 148 -6.00 1.52 -19.20
N VAL A 149 -6.58 0.70 -20.10
CA VAL A 149 -6.68 -0.77 -19.90
C VAL A 149 -5.30 -1.41 -19.82
N LEU A 150 -4.35 -1.00 -20.66
CA LEU A 150 -2.97 -1.49 -20.64
C LEU A 150 -2.25 -1.08 -19.34
N CYS A 151 -2.44 0.15 -18.87
CA CYS A 151 -1.93 0.62 -17.59
C CYS A 151 -2.52 -0.18 -16.42
N LEU A 152 -3.85 -0.38 -16.38
CA LEU A 152 -4.51 -1.21 -15.37
C LEU A 152 -3.97 -2.64 -15.37
N TRP A 153 -3.75 -3.23 -16.54
CA TRP A 153 -3.16 -4.55 -16.68
C TRP A 153 -1.71 -4.60 -16.15
N LEU A 154 -0.87 -3.63 -16.52
CA LEU A 154 0.51 -3.53 -16.02
C LEU A 154 0.56 -3.32 -14.51
N LEU A 155 -0.33 -2.47 -13.97
CA LEU A 155 -0.52 -2.27 -12.53
C LEU A 155 -0.92 -3.57 -11.84
N GLY A 156 -1.88 -4.32 -12.40
CA GLY A 156 -2.27 -5.63 -11.91
C GLY A 156 -1.11 -6.62 -11.89
N LEU A 157 -0.32 -6.70 -12.97
CA LEU A 157 0.88 -7.55 -13.02
C LEU A 157 1.93 -7.12 -12.01
N TYR A 158 2.13 -5.82 -11.81
CA TYR A 158 3.04 -5.28 -10.81
C TYR A 158 2.58 -5.65 -9.39
N PHE A 159 1.29 -5.46 -9.07
CA PHE A 159 0.73 -5.91 -7.79
C PHE A 159 0.92 -7.41 -7.61
N LYS A 160 0.62 -8.25 -8.61
CA LYS A 160 0.85 -9.70 -8.53
C LYS A 160 2.30 -10.03 -8.18
N ARG A 161 3.28 -9.36 -8.80
CA ARG A 161 4.70 -9.54 -8.48
C ARG A 161 5.01 -9.11 -7.04
N ALA A 162 4.62 -7.91 -6.64
CA ALA A 162 4.85 -7.40 -5.29
C ALA A 162 4.21 -8.32 -4.24
N ASN A 163 3.02 -8.87 -4.52
CA ASN A 163 2.30 -9.77 -3.62
C ASN A 163 3.04 -11.09 -3.40
N MET A 164 3.72 -11.60 -4.43
CA MET A 164 4.55 -12.80 -4.30
C MET A 164 5.71 -12.58 -3.34
N GLU A 165 6.38 -11.45 -3.46
CA GLU A 165 7.49 -11.08 -2.58
C GLU A 165 6.98 -10.85 -1.14
N LEU A 166 5.86 -10.13 -0.99
CA LEU A 166 5.25 -9.86 0.30
C LEU A 166 4.69 -11.13 0.98
N LEU A 167 4.17 -12.09 0.24
CA LEU A 167 3.72 -13.38 0.78
C LEU A 167 4.87 -14.20 1.35
N ALA A 168 6.01 -14.21 0.66
CA ALA A 168 7.22 -14.85 1.16
C ALA A 168 7.69 -14.20 2.47
N GLN A 169 7.65 -12.86 2.56
CA GLN A 169 8.00 -12.11 3.76
C GLN A 169 7.00 -12.34 4.91
N ALA A 170 5.71 -12.38 4.61
CA ALA A 170 4.63 -12.62 5.57
C ALA A 170 4.78 -13.98 6.25
N ARG A 171 5.05 -15.01 5.45
CA ARG A 171 5.25 -16.36 5.98
C ARG A 171 6.46 -16.45 6.89
N TYR A 172 7.58 -15.84 6.49
CA TYR A 172 8.76 -15.74 7.34
C TYR A 172 8.43 -15.08 8.69
N ALA A 173 7.68 -13.98 8.65
CA ALA A 173 7.21 -13.27 9.84
C ALA A 173 6.32 -14.15 10.75
N GLU A 174 5.49 -15.03 10.19
CA GLU A 174 4.65 -15.96 10.95
C GLU A 174 5.47 -17.09 11.62
N GLU A 175 6.50 -17.60 10.94
CA GLU A 175 7.35 -18.69 11.44
C GLU A 175 8.38 -18.22 12.47
N ALA A 176 8.70 -16.91 12.51
CA ALA A 176 9.67 -16.36 13.43
C ALA A 176 9.20 -16.36 14.91
N GLU A 177 10.09 -16.80 15.80
CA GLU A 177 9.85 -16.85 17.25
C GLU A 177 9.92 -15.46 17.89
N HIS A 178 8.82 -14.73 17.81
CA HIS A 178 8.66 -13.41 18.44
C HIS A 178 7.90 -13.49 19.77
N SER A 179 8.16 -12.53 20.67
CA SER A 179 7.27 -12.27 21.81
C SER A 179 5.88 -11.83 21.30
N TYR A 180 4.85 -11.98 22.13
CA TYR A 180 3.46 -11.70 21.71
C TYR A 180 3.25 -10.27 21.19
N HIS A 181 3.82 -9.26 21.85
CA HIS A 181 3.70 -7.87 21.41
C HIS A 181 4.38 -7.62 20.05
N TRP A 182 5.53 -8.24 19.80
CA TRP A 182 6.20 -8.14 18.51
C TRP A 182 5.43 -8.89 17.41
N LYS A 183 4.80 -10.04 17.73
CA LYS A 183 3.91 -10.74 16.78
C LYS A 183 2.76 -9.85 16.32
N VAL A 184 2.13 -9.11 17.22
CA VAL A 184 1.05 -8.18 16.86
C VAL A 184 1.58 -7.08 15.93
N LEU A 185 2.73 -6.47 16.25
CA LEU A 185 3.31 -5.42 15.41
C LEU A 185 3.72 -5.93 14.02
N VAL A 186 4.36 -7.09 13.96
CA VAL A 186 4.73 -7.77 12.71
C VAL A 186 3.48 -8.07 11.89
N TYR A 187 2.42 -8.57 12.53
CA TYR A 187 1.12 -8.81 11.89
C TYR A 187 0.50 -7.52 11.34
N CYS A 188 0.55 -6.41 12.08
CA CYS A 188 0.07 -5.12 11.59
C CYS A 188 0.85 -4.66 10.36
N GLY A 189 2.17 -4.82 10.37
CA GLY A 189 3.00 -4.46 9.22
C GLY A 189 2.78 -5.38 8.02
N GLU A 190 2.61 -6.67 8.27
CA GLU A 190 2.22 -7.64 7.25
C GLU A 190 0.88 -7.24 6.61
N LEU A 191 -0.16 -7.00 7.41
CA LEU A 191 -1.49 -6.62 6.94
C LEU A 191 -1.44 -5.31 6.15
N SER A 192 -0.75 -4.30 6.68
CA SER A 192 -0.62 -3.02 6.01
C SER A 192 -0.01 -3.18 4.61
N ARG A 193 1.10 -3.92 4.49
CA ARG A 193 1.86 -4.02 3.24
C ARG A 193 1.23 -4.99 2.24
N THR A 194 0.70 -6.11 2.72
CA THR A 194 0.13 -7.15 1.86
C THR A 194 -1.30 -6.85 1.46
N VAL A 195 -2.06 -6.10 2.26
CA VAL A 195 -3.50 -5.89 2.06
C VAL A 195 -3.83 -4.42 1.88
N MET A 196 -3.58 -3.57 2.87
CA MET A 196 -4.12 -2.21 2.89
C MET A 196 -3.50 -1.30 1.82
N VAL A 197 -2.17 -1.23 1.79
CA VAL A 197 -1.43 -0.35 0.88
C VAL A 197 -1.68 -0.70 -0.59
N PRO A 198 -1.56 -1.97 -1.05
CA PRO A 198 -1.88 -2.32 -2.43
C PRO A 198 -3.32 -2.00 -2.81
N THR A 199 -4.27 -2.22 -1.89
CA THR A 199 -5.69 -1.95 -2.15
C THR A 199 -5.98 -0.45 -2.28
N ALA A 200 -5.40 0.37 -1.40
CA ALA A 200 -5.54 1.82 -1.45
C ALA A 200 -4.90 2.40 -2.72
N LEU A 201 -3.70 1.93 -3.09
CA LEU A 201 -3.01 2.35 -4.31
C LEU A 201 -3.76 1.89 -5.56
N ALA A 202 -4.28 0.67 -5.60
CA ALA A 202 -5.08 0.17 -6.70
C ALA A 202 -6.35 1.02 -6.87
N ALA A 203 -7.06 1.30 -5.78
CA ALA A 203 -8.25 2.14 -5.81
C ALA A 203 -7.95 3.57 -6.29
N GLY A 204 -6.91 4.20 -5.74
CA GLY A 204 -6.49 5.55 -6.14
C GLY A 204 -6.07 5.60 -7.61
N ALA A 205 -5.25 4.65 -8.06
CA ALA A 205 -4.78 4.58 -9.44
C ALA A 205 -5.94 4.40 -10.42
N ALA A 206 -6.88 3.50 -10.12
CA ALA A 206 -8.04 3.28 -10.96
C ALA A 206 -8.96 4.51 -11.04
N LEU A 207 -9.22 5.16 -9.91
CA LEU A 207 -9.96 6.43 -9.88
C LEU A 207 -9.26 7.47 -10.75
N GLN A 208 -7.95 7.62 -10.62
CA GLN A 208 -7.22 8.63 -11.36
C GLN A 208 -7.12 8.31 -12.86
N LEU A 209 -6.97 7.04 -13.24
CA LEU A 209 -6.98 6.62 -14.65
C LEU A 209 -8.34 6.86 -15.31
N SER A 210 -9.43 6.81 -14.55
CA SER A 210 -10.77 7.13 -15.08
C SER A 210 -10.97 8.61 -15.44
N GLN A 211 -10.11 9.47 -14.89
CA GLN A 211 -10.12 10.93 -15.00
C GLN A 211 -9.03 11.47 -15.93
N SER A 212 -7.93 10.74 -16.07
CA SER A 212 -6.75 11.26 -16.76
C SER A 212 -7.02 11.36 -18.27
N VAL A 213 -7.15 12.59 -18.77
CA VAL A 213 -7.23 12.90 -20.21
C VAL A 213 -5.83 12.97 -20.84
N ASP A 214 -4.82 13.32 -20.04
CA ASP A 214 -3.42 13.43 -20.48
C ASP A 214 -2.62 12.14 -20.19
N VAL A 215 -1.81 11.73 -21.17
CA VAL A 215 -0.85 10.62 -21.05
C VAL A 215 0.21 10.93 -19.98
N ALA A 216 0.61 12.20 -19.82
CA ALA A 216 1.58 12.59 -18.80
C ALA A 216 1.05 12.33 -17.38
N ASP A 217 -0.24 12.62 -17.13
CA ASP A 217 -0.89 12.30 -15.86
C ASP A 217 -0.89 10.79 -15.60
N ILE A 218 -1.29 9.99 -16.59
CA ILE A 218 -1.28 8.52 -16.49
C ILE A 218 0.10 8.00 -16.08
N ILE A 219 1.16 8.52 -16.71
CA ILE A 219 2.54 8.14 -16.43
C ILE A 219 2.96 8.54 -15.01
N LEU A 220 2.68 9.78 -14.59
CA LEU A 220 3.00 10.26 -13.24
C LEU A 220 2.30 9.44 -12.15
N ASN A 221 1.09 8.95 -12.42
CA ASN A 221 0.34 8.13 -11.47
C ASN A 221 0.91 6.74 -11.33
N ALA A 222 1.31 6.13 -12.45
CA ALA A 222 2.03 4.87 -12.44
C ALA A 222 3.35 5.01 -11.65
N PHE A 223 4.07 6.14 -11.82
CA PHE A 223 5.26 6.45 -11.02
C PHE A 223 4.95 6.64 -9.54
N ALA A 224 3.88 7.33 -9.17
CA ALA A 224 3.49 7.52 -7.78
C ALA A 224 3.18 6.17 -7.10
N VAL A 225 2.40 5.30 -7.75
CA VAL A 225 2.04 3.98 -7.23
C VAL A 225 3.27 3.08 -7.09
N THR A 226 4.12 3.03 -8.12
CA THR A 226 5.35 2.24 -8.07
C THR A 226 6.31 2.78 -7.01
N PHE A 227 6.44 4.09 -6.86
CA PHE A 227 7.24 4.71 -5.81
C PHE A 227 6.76 4.31 -4.42
N VAL A 228 5.46 4.38 -4.13
CA VAL A 228 4.92 4.00 -2.80
C VAL A 228 5.10 2.50 -2.53
N MET A 229 5.03 1.65 -3.57
CA MET A 229 5.26 0.21 -3.44
C MET A 229 6.75 -0.15 -3.25
N GLU A 230 7.67 0.56 -3.92
CA GLU A 230 9.13 0.41 -3.77
C GLU A 230 9.67 1.10 -2.51
N LEU A 231 8.83 1.85 -1.80
CA LEU A 231 9.24 2.65 -0.65
C LEU A 231 9.96 1.84 0.42
N ASP A 232 9.55 0.59 0.63
CA ASP A 232 10.19 -0.29 1.58
C ASP A 232 11.64 -0.61 1.20
N ARG A 233 11.87 -0.88 -0.08
CA ARG A 233 13.22 -1.12 -0.60
C ARG A 233 14.04 0.15 -0.53
N LEU A 234 13.43 1.30 -0.85
CA LEU A 234 14.09 2.60 -0.71
C LEU A 234 14.49 2.87 0.75
N LEU A 235 13.62 2.58 1.72
CA LEU A 235 13.95 2.70 3.14
C LEU A 235 15.08 1.74 3.54
N TYR A 236 15.07 0.51 3.01
CA TYR A 236 16.18 -0.43 3.21
C TYR A 236 17.50 0.15 2.69
N ASP A 237 17.48 0.75 1.51
CA ASP A 237 18.66 1.31 0.85
C ASP A 237 19.12 2.66 1.41
N LEU A 238 18.23 3.48 1.97
CA LEU A 238 18.58 4.78 2.53
C LEU A 238 18.92 4.70 4.02
N VAL A 239 18.19 3.90 4.80
CA VAL A 239 18.33 3.85 6.26
C VAL A 239 19.50 2.95 6.67
N LEU A 240 19.73 1.85 5.96
CA LEU A 240 20.72 0.85 6.37
C LEU A 240 22.09 1.13 5.76
N ARG A 241 23.10 1.17 6.63
CA ARG A 241 24.50 1.19 6.21
C ARG A 241 24.93 -0.17 5.64
N PRO A 242 25.98 -0.22 4.79
CA PRO A 242 26.47 -1.46 4.21
C PRO A 242 26.81 -2.55 5.26
N GLU A 243 27.33 -2.16 6.43
CA GLU A 243 27.66 -3.09 7.52
C GLU A 243 26.38 -3.69 8.14
N GLN A 244 25.32 -2.90 8.26
CA GLN A 244 24.04 -3.38 8.77
C GLN A 244 23.35 -4.32 7.79
N ARG A 245 23.46 -4.06 6.47
CA ARG A 245 22.94 -4.94 5.42
C ARG A 245 23.67 -6.28 5.41
N SER A 246 25.00 -6.27 5.43
CA SER A 246 25.78 -7.52 5.47
C SER A 246 25.50 -8.32 6.74
N SER A 247 25.40 -7.66 7.90
CA SER A 247 24.99 -8.30 9.16
C SER A 247 23.58 -8.92 9.06
N TYR A 248 22.63 -8.20 8.45
CA TYR A 248 21.29 -8.71 8.19
C TYR A 248 21.31 -9.93 7.26
N VAL A 249 22.05 -9.88 6.15
CA VAL A 249 22.14 -11.01 5.20
C VAL A 249 22.72 -12.25 5.90
N ARG A 250 23.74 -12.10 6.76
CA ARG A 250 24.26 -13.22 7.56
C ARG A 250 23.21 -13.79 8.50
N GLN A 251 22.48 -12.92 9.20
CA GLN A 251 21.41 -13.32 10.12
C GLN A 251 20.24 -13.98 9.37
N TRP A 252 19.88 -13.47 8.19
CA TRP A 252 18.89 -14.08 7.32
C TRP A 252 19.34 -15.46 6.88
N ASN A 253 20.58 -15.61 6.40
CA ASN A 253 21.08 -16.91 5.93
C ASN A 253 21.09 -17.96 7.06
N SER A 254 21.38 -17.59 8.30
CA SER A 254 21.31 -18.53 9.43
C SER A 254 19.87 -18.91 9.80
N LEU A 255 18.92 -17.99 9.62
CA LEU A 255 17.49 -18.26 9.84
C LEU A 255 16.88 -19.06 8.68
N ALA A 256 17.21 -18.72 7.44
CA ALA A 256 16.72 -19.38 6.23
C ALA A 256 17.12 -20.85 6.17
N LYS A 257 18.28 -21.22 6.72
CA LYS A 257 18.68 -22.63 6.89
C LYS A 257 17.70 -23.44 7.76
N LYS A 258 16.96 -22.79 8.67
CA LYS A 258 15.98 -23.44 9.55
C LYS A 258 14.59 -23.53 8.92
N LEU A 259 14.32 -22.72 7.89
CA LEU A 259 13.03 -22.71 7.20
C LEU A 259 12.95 -23.91 6.27
N LYS A 260 11.81 -24.61 6.26
CA LYS A 260 11.60 -25.72 5.34
C LYS A 260 11.46 -25.17 3.91
N PRO A 261 12.21 -25.71 2.92
CA PRO A 261 12.03 -25.30 1.52
C PRO A 261 10.59 -25.59 1.11
N THR A 262 9.95 -24.64 0.47
CA THR A 262 8.54 -24.75 0.11
C THR A 262 8.28 -24.44 -1.34
N ALA A 263 7.34 -25.18 -1.92
CA ALA A 263 6.90 -24.97 -3.29
C ALA A 263 6.25 -23.58 -3.41
N ARG A 264 6.60 -22.85 -4.48
CA ARG A 264 5.97 -21.57 -4.81
C ARG A 264 4.46 -21.75 -5.03
N HIS A 265 3.68 -20.84 -4.46
CA HIS A 265 2.25 -20.74 -4.72
C HIS A 265 1.96 -20.38 -6.17
N GLN A 266 1.43 -21.33 -6.94
CA GLN A 266 1.05 -21.06 -8.34
C GLN A 266 -0.31 -20.38 -8.47
N HIS A 267 -1.27 -20.71 -7.59
CA HIS A 267 -2.68 -20.29 -7.78
C HIS A 267 -3.05 -19.00 -7.04
N ILE A 268 -2.58 -18.82 -5.80
CA ILE A 268 -2.95 -17.67 -4.96
C ILE A 268 -2.64 -16.32 -5.61
N PRO A 269 -1.48 -16.12 -6.26
CA PRO A 269 -1.18 -14.84 -6.91
C PRO A 269 -2.14 -14.53 -8.06
N ASN A 270 -2.65 -15.56 -8.74
CA ASN A 270 -3.63 -15.40 -9.81
C ASN A 270 -5.02 -15.06 -9.26
N ILE A 271 -5.41 -15.65 -8.13
CA ILE A 271 -6.69 -15.31 -7.46
C ILE A 271 -6.64 -13.87 -6.95
N VAL A 272 -5.54 -13.49 -6.29
CA VAL A 272 -5.33 -12.11 -5.82
C VAL A 272 -5.28 -11.13 -6.99
N LEU A 273 -4.61 -11.48 -8.09
CA LEU A 273 -4.65 -10.68 -9.33
C LEU A 273 -6.08 -10.49 -9.84
N GLY A 274 -6.90 -11.56 -9.86
CA GLY A 274 -8.30 -11.47 -10.28
C GLY A 274 -9.10 -10.50 -9.41
N LEU A 275 -8.89 -10.53 -8.09
CA LEU A 275 -9.50 -9.59 -7.15
C LEU A 275 -9.02 -8.15 -7.38
N ASP A 276 -7.71 -7.96 -7.54
CA ASP A 276 -7.11 -6.65 -7.79
C ASP A 276 -7.63 -6.06 -9.11
N MET A 277 -7.74 -6.87 -10.17
CA MET A 277 -8.33 -6.46 -11.44
C MET A 277 -9.82 -6.12 -11.32
N ALA A 278 -10.59 -6.86 -10.52
CA ALA A 278 -12.00 -6.55 -10.27
C ALA A 278 -12.15 -5.23 -9.51
N LEU A 279 -11.30 -4.96 -8.52
CA LEU A 279 -11.26 -3.68 -7.82
C LEU A 279 -10.86 -2.54 -8.76
N LEU A 280 -9.79 -2.72 -9.54
CA LEU A 280 -9.29 -1.75 -10.50
C LEU A 280 -10.38 -1.37 -11.51
N LEU A 281 -11.06 -2.35 -12.10
CA LEU A 281 -12.17 -2.10 -13.02
C LEU A 281 -13.36 -1.43 -12.31
N GLY A 282 -13.75 -1.92 -11.13
CA GLY A 282 -14.85 -1.34 -10.36
C GLY A 282 -14.62 0.12 -10.01
N MET A 283 -13.42 0.48 -9.57
CA MET A 283 -13.02 1.85 -9.25
C MET A 283 -12.87 2.72 -10.49
N PHE A 284 -12.39 2.15 -11.60
CA PHE A 284 -12.29 2.88 -12.88
C PHE A 284 -13.68 3.26 -13.41
N PHE A 285 -14.67 2.38 -13.29
CA PHE A 285 -16.04 2.67 -13.74
C PHE A 285 -16.89 3.40 -12.70
N LEU A 286 -16.45 3.49 -11.44
CA LEU A 286 -17.26 4.10 -10.36
C LEU A 286 -17.69 5.54 -10.67
N PRO A 287 -16.82 6.45 -11.17
CA PRO A 287 -17.24 7.82 -11.50
C PRO A 287 -18.20 7.91 -12.69
N VAL A 288 -18.29 6.85 -13.51
CA VAL A 288 -19.22 6.74 -14.63
C VAL A 288 -20.57 6.21 -14.17
N ILE A 289 -20.57 5.21 -13.29
CA ILE A 289 -21.78 4.56 -12.77
C ILE A 289 -22.49 5.44 -11.74
N ASN A 290 -21.71 6.09 -10.88
CA ASN A 290 -22.22 6.94 -9.80
C ASN A 290 -21.57 8.34 -9.87
N PRO A 291 -21.87 9.13 -10.91
CA PRO A 291 -21.35 10.47 -11.04
C PRO A 291 -21.91 11.37 -9.92
N PRO A 292 -21.09 12.22 -9.28
CA PRO A 292 -21.60 13.20 -8.32
C PRO A 292 -22.34 14.33 -9.05
N ILE A 293 -23.64 14.17 -9.31
CA ILE A 293 -24.43 15.07 -10.18
C ILE A 293 -24.73 16.41 -9.52
N SER A 294 -25.05 16.45 -8.22
CA SER A 294 -25.59 17.68 -7.60
C SER A 294 -24.56 18.53 -6.87
N GLY A 295 -23.32 18.05 -6.74
CA GLY A 295 -22.28 18.69 -5.92
C GLY A 295 -22.59 18.76 -4.42
N THR A 296 -23.74 18.23 -3.98
CA THR A 296 -24.17 18.28 -2.58
C THR A 296 -23.26 17.48 -1.65
N VAL A 297 -23.24 17.85 -0.37
CA VAL A 297 -22.55 17.09 0.69
C VAL A 297 -22.98 15.63 0.72
N ALA A 298 -24.27 15.36 0.45
CA ALA A 298 -24.80 14.00 0.42
C ALA A 298 -24.19 13.17 -0.72
N ASP A 299 -24.09 13.73 -1.92
CA ASP A 299 -23.47 13.05 -3.08
C ASP A 299 -21.97 12.85 -2.88
N GLN A 300 -21.28 13.84 -2.33
CA GLN A 300 -19.87 13.74 -1.94
C GLN A 300 -19.65 12.58 -0.97
N LEU A 301 -20.42 12.59 0.11
CA LEU A 301 -20.31 11.58 1.15
C LEU A 301 -20.67 10.19 0.62
N SER A 302 -21.65 10.10 -0.29
CA SER A 302 -22.01 8.86 -0.99
C SER A 302 -20.84 8.34 -1.84
N PHE A 303 -20.17 9.19 -2.61
CA PHE A 303 -19.00 8.82 -3.41
C PHE A 303 -17.82 8.37 -2.54
N PHE A 304 -17.48 9.13 -1.49
CA PHE A 304 -16.44 8.77 -0.52
C PHE A 304 -16.74 7.42 0.15
N ARG A 305 -17.98 7.23 0.63
CA ARG A 305 -18.40 5.95 1.24
C ARG A 305 -18.32 4.81 0.24
N SER A 306 -18.74 5.00 -1.00
CA SER A 306 -18.69 3.97 -2.03
C SER A 306 -17.26 3.52 -2.31
N THR A 307 -16.34 4.47 -2.52
CA THR A 307 -14.91 4.14 -2.70
C THR A 307 -14.30 3.49 -1.45
N GLU A 308 -14.69 3.93 -0.26
CA GLU A 308 -14.22 3.34 1.00
C GLU A 308 -14.71 1.91 1.19
N TYR A 309 -16.00 1.66 0.98
CA TYR A 309 -16.58 0.32 1.09
C TYR A 309 -16.01 -0.64 0.06
N CYS A 310 -15.83 -0.22 -1.19
CA CYS A 310 -15.21 -1.07 -2.21
C CYS A 310 -13.75 -1.40 -1.86
N SER A 311 -12.97 -0.43 -1.37
CA SER A 311 -11.58 -0.65 -0.94
C SER A 311 -11.49 -1.53 0.30
N ALA A 312 -12.36 -1.31 1.29
CA ALA A 312 -12.42 -2.13 2.49
C ALA A 312 -12.85 -3.57 2.18
N ALA A 313 -13.85 -3.76 1.32
CA ALA A 313 -14.30 -5.07 0.87
C ALA A 313 -13.17 -5.83 0.15
N ALA A 314 -12.48 -5.18 -0.79
CA ALA A 314 -11.34 -5.79 -1.47
C ALA A 314 -10.21 -6.14 -0.50
N SER A 315 -9.91 -5.26 0.46
CA SER A 315 -8.92 -5.52 1.52
C SER A 315 -9.30 -6.77 2.33
N LEU A 316 -10.58 -6.91 2.70
CA LEU A 316 -11.05 -8.06 3.46
C LEU A 316 -11.00 -9.35 2.66
N CYS A 317 -11.50 -9.35 1.42
CA CYS A 317 -11.43 -10.50 0.53
C CYS A 317 -9.98 -10.95 0.33
N ARG A 318 -9.08 -9.99 0.14
CA ARG A 318 -7.65 -10.23 -0.01
C ARG A 318 -7.05 -10.83 1.26
N SER A 319 -7.32 -10.26 2.44
CA SER A 319 -6.89 -10.83 3.72
C SER A 319 -7.39 -12.27 3.88
N MET A 320 -8.66 -12.54 3.58
CA MET A 320 -9.22 -13.90 3.64
C MET A 320 -8.47 -14.87 2.71
N ILE A 321 -8.22 -14.49 1.46
CA ILE A 321 -7.49 -15.32 0.48
C ILE A 321 -6.07 -15.62 0.98
N LEU A 322 -5.34 -14.60 1.44
CA LEU A 322 -3.96 -14.76 1.93
C LEU A 322 -3.90 -15.61 3.20
N ARG A 323 -4.82 -15.42 4.14
CA ARG A 323 -4.85 -16.20 5.39
C ARG A 323 -5.25 -17.65 5.13
N PHE A 324 -6.23 -17.89 4.25
CA PHE A 324 -6.61 -19.24 3.87
C PHE A 324 -5.47 -19.97 3.13
N ALA A 325 -4.74 -19.24 2.28
CA ALA A 325 -3.54 -19.73 1.62
C ALA A 325 -2.47 -20.20 2.61
N MET A 326 -2.09 -19.34 3.55
CA MET A 326 -1.06 -19.66 4.56
C MET A 326 -1.50 -20.78 5.50
N TRP A 327 -2.78 -20.79 5.90
CA TRP A 327 -3.36 -21.89 6.68
C TRP A 327 -3.26 -23.24 5.96
N ARG A 328 -3.64 -23.27 4.67
CA ARG A 328 -3.58 -24.47 3.85
C ARG A 328 -2.15 -25.00 3.72
N GLU A 329 -1.16 -24.12 3.57
CA GLU A 329 0.25 -24.53 3.53
C GLU A 329 0.75 -25.07 4.83
N SER A 330 0.49 -24.38 5.94
CA SER A 330 0.94 -24.81 7.26
C SER A 330 0.48 -26.25 7.52
N ARG A 331 -0.74 -26.60 7.09
CA ARG A 331 -1.28 -27.95 7.15
C ARG A 331 -0.53 -28.94 6.27
N LEU A 332 -0.28 -28.59 5.00
CA LEU A 332 0.43 -29.47 4.06
C LEU A 332 1.90 -29.70 4.47
N ALA A 333 2.58 -28.65 4.94
CA ALA A 333 3.99 -28.69 5.35
C ALA A 333 4.21 -29.46 6.66
N SER A 334 3.20 -29.54 7.51
CA SER A 334 3.29 -30.29 8.76
C SER A 334 3.28 -31.80 8.53
N GLY A 335 2.76 -32.29 7.40
CA GLY A 335 2.70 -33.72 7.05
C GLY A 335 1.87 -34.59 8.01
N ASP A 336 1.49 -34.03 9.15
CA ASP A 336 0.85 -34.70 10.26
C ASP A 336 -0.66 -34.54 10.13
N ARG A 337 -1.34 -35.68 9.90
CA ARG A 337 -2.79 -35.74 9.74
C ARG A 337 -3.53 -35.42 11.05
N ASN A 338 -2.81 -35.38 12.17
CA ASN A 338 -3.36 -35.13 13.50
C ASN A 338 -3.18 -33.70 14.01
N VAL A 339 -2.65 -32.76 13.21
CA VAL A 339 -2.67 -31.34 13.60
C VAL A 339 -4.12 -30.91 13.82
N ASP A 340 -4.43 -30.43 15.02
CA ASP A 340 -5.76 -29.98 15.44
C ASP A 340 -6.35 -29.00 14.42
N PHE A 341 -7.17 -29.54 13.52
CA PHE A 341 -7.81 -28.79 12.44
C PHE A 341 -8.58 -27.60 13.00
N SER A 342 -9.26 -27.82 14.14
CA SER A 342 -10.03 -26.82 14.86
C SER A 342 -9.16 -25.65 15.34
N GLY A 343 -7.99 -25.93 15.94
CA GLY A 343 -7.10 -24.89 16.46
C GLY A 343 -6.49 -24.01 15.36
N SER A 344 -5.99 -24.64 14.28
CA SER A 344 -5.40 -23.91 13.16
C SER A 344 -6.44 -23.10 12.37
N PHE A 345 -7.64 -23.67 12.17
CA PHE A 345 -8.75 -22.95 11.54
C PHE A 345 -9.24 -21.77 12.39
N LEU A 346 -9.39 -21.96 13.71
CA LEU A 346 -9.77 -20.89 14.63
C LEU A 346 -8.75 -19.74 14.62
N GLY A 347 -7.46 -20.06 14.55
CA GLY A 347 -6.39 -19.07 14.39
C GLY A 347 -6.52 -18.27 13.09
N CYS A 348 -6.86 -18.93 11.97
CA CYS A 348 -7.13 -18.26 10.70
C CYS A 348 -8.32 -17.31 10.79
N VAL A 349 -9.44 -17.77 11.37
CA VAL A 349 -10.65 -16.93 11.58
C VAL A 349 -10.34 -15.74 12.48
N LEU A 350 -9.59 -15.95 13.57
CA LEU A 350 -9.20 -14.88 14.48
C LEU A 350 -8.35 -13.81 13.76
N LYS A 351 -7.38 -14.19 12.92
CA LYS A 351 -6.61 -13.24 12.10
C LYS A 351 -7.51 -12.43 11.16
N ILE A 352 -8.47 -13.07 10.50
CA ILE A 352 -9.46 -12.38 9.66
C ILE A 352 -10.28 -11.38 10.51
N LEU A 353 -10.75 -11.79 11.69
CA LEU A 353 -11.52 -10.93 12.58
C LEU A 353 -10.69 -9.74 13.10
N ILE A 354 -9.39 -9.92 13.36
CA ILE A 354 -8.48 -8.85 13.78
C ILE A 354 -8.13 -7.90 12.62
N THR A 355 -8.29 -8.33 11.37
CA THR A 355 -8.02 -7.48 10.20
C THR A 355 -8.91 -6.25 10.18
N LEU A 356 -10.21 -6.39 10.49
CA LEU A 356 -11.18 -5.28 10.52
C LEU A 356 -10.84 -4.18 11.54
N PRO A 357 -10.66 -4.49 12.84
CA PRO A 357 -10.31 -3.47 13.82
C PRO A 357 -8.92 -2.90 13.57
N MET A 358 -7.95 -3.70 13.07
CA MET A 358 -6.64 -3.17 12.71
C MET A 358 -6.72 -2.20 11.53
N TYR A 359 -7.50 -2.54 10.50
CA TYR A 359 -7.82 -1.64 9.40
C TYR A 359 -8.42 -0.34 9.93
N GLY A 360 -9.45 -0.44 10.78
CA GLY A 360 -10.12 0.72 11.38
C GLY A 360 -9.20 1.56 12.27
N ILE A 361 -8.31 0.94 13.06
CA ILE A 361 -7.32 1.65 13.88
C ILE A 361 -6.31 2.35 12.99
N ILE A 362 -5.74 1.66 12.00
CA ILE A 362 -4.75 2.24 11.09
C ILE A 362 -5.38 3.42 10.34
N GLN A 363 -6.57 3.24 9.76
CA GLN A 363 -7.30 4.34 9.14
C GLN A 363 -7.59 5.46 10.13
N MET A 364 -8.15 5.16 11.31
CA MET A 364 -8.49 6.20 12.29
C MET A 364 -7.27 6.98 12.74
N VAL A 365 -6.14 6.30 12.99
CA VAL A 365 -4.89 6.93 13.42
C VAL A 365 -4.30 7.77 12.29
N THR A 366 -4.20 7.22 11.07
CA THR A 366 -3.73 7.94 9.89
C THR A 366 -4.62 9.14 9.58
N PHE A 367 -5.93 8.94 9.51
CA PHE A 367 -6.89 9.97 9.13
C PHE A 367 -7.09 11.02 10.23
N ARG A 368 -7.23 10.63 11.50
CA ARG A 368 -7.41 11.60 12.60
C ARG A 368 -6.14 12.39 12.90
N LEU A 369 -4.96 11.77 12.89
CA LEU A 369 -3.74 12.47 13.27
C LEU A 369 -3.22 13.39 12.16
N TRP A 370 -3.46 13.06 10.89
CA TRP A 370 -2.86 13.78 9.77
C TRP A 370 -3.86 14.48 8.85
N LEU A 371 -5.01 13.86 8.57
CA LEU A 371 -5.97 14.37 7.58
C LEU A 371 -7.16 15.10 8.21
N SER A 372 -7.33 15.07 9.54
CA SER A 372 -8.47 15.72 10.20
C SER A 372 -8.42 17.25 10.19
N THR A 373 -7.25 17.83 9.92
CA THR A 373 -7.10 19.27 9.72
C THR A 373 -7.67 19.74 8.39
N ASP A 374 -7.72 18.86 7.38
CA ASP A 374 -8.41 19.08 6.11
C ASP A 374 -9.72 18.31 6.11
N ARG A 375 -10.66 18.72 6.97
CA ARG A 375 -12.07 18.33 6.76
C ARG A 375 -12.46 18.77 5.36
N ILE A 376 -12.41 17.80 4.44
CA ILE A 376 -13.07 17.70 3.14
C ILE A 376 -13.77 19.00 2.82
N LEU A 377 -13.11 19.85 2.00
CA LEU A 377 -13.70 20.99 1.28
C LEU A 377 -14.98 21.44 1.99
N ASP A 378 -14.84 22.07 3.16
CA ASP A 378 -15.94 22.29 4.12
C ASP A 378 -17.09 22.96 3.37
N TYR A 379 -17.98 22.14 2.80
CA TYR A 379 -18.82 22.58 1.69
C TYR A 379 -19.82 23.60 2.22
N GLU A 380 -20.19 23.46 3.49
CA GLU A 380 -20.93 24.47 4.22
C GLU A 380 -20.17 25.77 4.32
N LYS A 381 -18.86 25.76 4.61
CA LYS A 381 -18.02 26.98 4.56
C LYS A 381 -17.85 27.53 3.15
N ILE A 382 -17.65 26.67 2.15
CA ILE A 382 -17.53 27.06 0.74
C ILE A 382 -18.83 27.71 0.25
N VAL A 383 -19.98 27.09 0.53
CA VAL A 383 -21.30 27.62 0.20
C VAL A 383 -21.63 28.84 1.05
N ALA A 384 -21.27 28.88 2.33
CA ALA A 384 -21.46 30.06 3.17
C ALA A 384 -20.63 31.24 2.69
N CYS A 385 -19.41 30.99 2.21
CA CYS A 385 -18.57 31.95 1.50
C CYS A 385 -19.23 32.41 0.19
N GLN A 386 -19.59 31.48 -0.71
CA GLN A 386 -20.19 31.80 -2.02
C GLN A 386 -21.56 32.47 -1.92
N SER A 387 -22.37 32.13 -0.92
CA SER A 387 -23.68 32.74 -0.69
C SER A 387 -23.60 34.10 0.00
N GLY A 388 -22.40 34.56 0.37
CA GLY A 388 -22.19 35.79 1.13
C GLY A 388 -22.74 35.74 2.56
N LYS A 389 -23.22 34.57 3.02
CA LYS A 389 -23.76 34.38 4.37
C LYS A 389 -22.68 34.42 5.43
N ASP A 390 -21.48 33.96 5.10
CA ASP A 390 -20.34 33.99 6.01
C ASP A 390 -19.02 34.30 5.27
N PRO A 391 -18.61 35.57 5.20
CA PRO A 391 -17.34 35.95 4.59
C PRO A 391 -16.12 35.43 5.37
N SER A 392 -16.27 35.04 6.63
CA SER A 392 -15.18 34.42 7.41
C SER A 392 -14.91 32.97 7.00
N ALA A 393 -15.84 32.37 6.25
CA ALA A 393 -15.68 31.06 5.64
C ALA A 393 -14.88 31.09 4.33
N CYS A 394 -14.63 32.29 3.77
CA CYS A 394 -13.81 32.51 2.58
C CYS A 394 -12.30 32.51 2.88
N THR A 395 -11.83 31.67 3.80
CA THR A 395 -10.40 31.54 4.10
C THR A 395 -9.73 30.67 3.03
N CYS A 396 -9.50 31.24 1.86
CA CYS A 396 -8.44 30.77 0.97
C CYS A 396 -7.22 31.62 1.28
N TYR A 397 -6.39 31.13 2.21
CA TYR A 397 -5.05 31.64 2.46
C TYR A 397 -4.03 30.80 1.72
#